data_AF-A0A7S4NBH9-F1
#
_entry.id   AF-A0A7S4NBH9-F1
#
_cell.length_a   1.000
_cell.length_b   1.000
_cell.length_c   1.000
_cell.angle_alpha   90.00
_cell.angle_beta   90.00
_cell.angle_gamma   90.00
#
_symmetry.space_group_name_H-M   'P 1'
#
loop_
_entity.id
_entity.type
_entity.pdbx_description
1 polymer ?
#
loop_
_entity_poly.entity_id
_entity_poly.type
_entity_poly.pdbx_seq_one_letter_code
_entity_poly.pdbx_strand_id
1 'polypeptide(L)'
;QRHFRMKRDYLLQELATLGITVQWKPTATFYIWGDLSNLPPPINDSIVFLEECAKHKIICVPGVFFDVNPRGVRHVETSRCISNVRFSYGPHMRNLTVGIENLSKMIAKWRDHRDKCRASTYVIEEGRREELEELERAAAEAEAEAETAADADADASQQRFGSVRFDS
;
A
#
# COMPACT_ATOMS: atom_id res chain seq x y z
N GLN A 1 16.80 -25.05 -16.59
CA GLN A 1 15.42 -24.59 -16.89
C GLN A 1 14.39 -24.91 -15.79
N ARG A 2 14.47 -26.06 -15.08
CA ARG A 2 13.51 -26.48 -14.03
C ARG A 2 13.23 -25.43 -12.92
N HIS A 3 14.26 -24.72 -12.44
CA HIS A 3 14.11 -23.70 -11.39
C HIS A 3 13.30 -22.47 -11.81
N PHE A 4 13.43 -22.02 -13.05
CA PHE A 4 12.65 -20.86 -13.54
C PHE A 4 11.18 -21.23 -13.77
N ARG A 5 10.93 -22.47 -14.19
CA ARG A 5 9.57 -23.00 -14.31
C ARG A 5 8.85 -23.02 -12.96
N MET A 6 9.53 -23.50 -11.92
CA MET A 6 9.00 -23.49 -10.55
C MET A 6 8.64 -22.06 -10.09
N LYS A 7 9.55 -21.10 -10.26
CA LYS A 7 9.31 -19.69 -9.89
C LYS A 7 8.14 -19.07 -10.65
N ARG A 8 8.06 -19.33 -11.95
CA ARG A 8 6.94 -18.89 -12.79
C ARG A 8 5.62 -19.48 -12.31
N ASP A 9 5.58 -20.80 -12.13
CA ASP A 9 4.35 -21.50 -11.78
C ASP A 9 3.88 -21.09 -10.36
N TYR A 10 4.80 -20.89 -9.42
CA TYR A 10 4.52 -20.27 -8.11
C TYR A 10 3.90 -18.87 -8.25
N LEU A 11 4.57 -17.97 -8.97
CA LEU A 11 4.10 -16.59 -9.10
C LEU A 11 2.75 -16.50 -9.82
N LEU A 12 2.50 -17.33 -10.84
CA LEU A 12 1.19 -17.39 -11.51
C LEU A 12 0.07 -17.83 -10.56
N GLN A 13 0.34 -18.80 -9.70
CA GLN A 13 -0.64 -19.30 -8.74
C GLN A 13 -0.98 -18.21 -7.71
N GLU A 14 0.04 -17.56 -7.14
CA GLU A 14 -0.16 -16.51 -6.13
C GLU A 14 -0.80 -15.24 -6.71
N LEU A 15 -0.46 -14.85 -7.94
CA LEU A 15 -1.15 -13.73 -8.58
C LEU A 15 -2.64 -14.03 -8.79
N ALA A 16 -2.98 -15.28 -9.17
CA ALA A 16 -4.37 -15.69 -9.34
C ALA A 16 -5.16 -15.67 -8.02
N THR A 17 -4.58 -16.10 -6.89
CA THR A 17 -5.24 -16.03 -5.57
C THR A 17 -5.50 -14.59 -5.13
N LEU A 18 -4.64 -13.66 -5.53
CA LEU A 18 -4.79 -12.23 -5.27
C LEU A 18 -5.79 -11.54 -6.22
N GLY A 19 -6.33 -12.24 -7.21
CA GLY A 19 -7.27 -11.69 -8.19
C GLY A 19 -6.60 -10.97 -9.37
N ILE A 20 -5.28 -11.12 -9.53
CA ILE A 20 -4.54 -10.60 -10.68
C ILE A 20 -4.59 -11.65 -11.78
N THR A 21 -5.29 -11.35 -12.86
CA THR A 21 -5.47 -12.30 -13.96
C THR A 21 -4.30 -12.25 -14.94
N VAL A 22 -3.87 -13.42 -15.43
CA VAL A 22 -2.80 -13.53 -16.43
C VAL A 22 -3.36 -14.26 -17.63
N GLN A 23 -3.54 -13.55 -18.75
CA GLN A 23 -4.12 -14.12 -19.97
C GLN A 23 -3.17 -15.13 -20.64
N TRP A 24 -1.86 -14.85 -20.61
CA TRP A 24 -0.87 -15.60 -21.35
C TRP A 24 0.20 -16.15 -20.42
N LYS A 25 0.27 -17.48 -20.30
CA LYS A 25 1.34 -18.14 -19.55
C LYS A 25 2.67 -17.99 -20.29
N PRO A 26 3.69 -17.34 -19.70
CA PRO A 26 4.94 -17.11 -20.42
C PRO A 26 5.69 -18.43 -20.66
N THR A 27 6.06 -18.65 -21.92
CA THR A 27 6.84 -19.82 -22.38
C THR A 27 8.34 -19.55 -22.43
N ALA A 28 8.72 -18.28 -22.53
CA ALA A 28 10.10 -17.78 -22.51
C ALA A 28 10.19 -16.48 -21.69
N THR A 29 11.40 -15.95 -21.47
CA THR A 29 11.70 -14.75 -20.66
C THR A 29 11.49 -14.93 -19.14
N PHE A 30 11.53 -13.82 -18.39
CA PHE A 30 11.39 -13.77 -16.93
C PHE A 30 10.22 -12.88 -16.44
N TYR A 31 9.24 -12.61 -17.31
CA TYR A 31 8.17 -11.66 -17.03
C TYR A 31 6.77 -12.27 -17.14
N ILE A 32 5.87 -11.82 -16.28
CA ILE A 32 4.43 -12.12 -16.31
C ILE A 32 3.69 -10.81 -16.54
N TRP A 33 2.74 -10.82 -17.48
CA TRP A 33 1.82 -9.70 -17.69
C TRP A 33 0.53 -9.95 -16.89
N GLY A 34 0.35 -9.17 -15.83
CA GLY A 34 -0.81 -9.22 -14.97
C GLY A 34 -1.83 -8.14 -15.32
N ASP A 35 -3.10 -8.46 -15.17
CA ASP A 35 -4.25 -7.58 -15.30
C ASP A 35 -4.88 -7.34 -13.93
N LEU A 36 -4.97 -6.06 -13.56
CA LEU A 36 -5.43 -5.54 -12.29
C LEU A 36 -6.92 -5.18 -12.31
N SER A 37 -7.62 -5.36 -13.44
CA SER A 37 -9.01 -4.90 -13.61
C SER A 37 -9.99 -5.47 -12.56
N ASN A 38 -9.67 -6.62 -11.96
CA ASN A 38 -10.48 -7.27 -10.92
C ASN A 38 -10.13 -6.80 -9.49
N LEU A 39 -9.13 -5.95 -9.32
CA LEU A 39 -8.79 -5.35 -8.03
C LEU A 39 -9.70 -4.16 -7.72
N PRO A 40 -9.91 -3.83 -6.43
CA PRO A 40 -10.69 -2.66 -6.06
C PRO A 40 -10.01 -1.37 -6.57
N PRO A 41 -10.77 -0.34 -6.98
CA PRO A 41 -10.23 0.99 -7.18
C PRO A 41 -9.64 1.55 -5.88
N PRO A 42 -8.55 2.33 -5.94
CA PRO A 42 -7.86 2.84 -7.13
C PRO A 42 -6.70 1.95 -7.62
N ILE A 43 -6.42 0.82 -6.96
CA ILE A 43 -5.29 -0.07 -7.27
C ILE A 43 -5.50 -0.92 -8.54
N ASN A 44 -6.63 -0.75 -9.23
CA ASN A 44 -6.85 -1.27 -10.59
C ASN A 44 -6.21 -0.38 -11.68
N ASP A 45 -5.59 0.73 -11.31
CA ASP A 45 -4.73 1.56 -12.15
C ASP A 45 -3.24 1.23 -11.90
N SER A 46 -2.48 0.99 -12.96
CA SER A 46 -1.10 0.53 -12.89
C SER A 46 -0.12 1.54 -12.30
N ILE A 47 -0.40 2.84 -12.38
CA ILE A 47 0.45 3.89 -11.78
C ILE A 47 0.21 3.93 -10.28
N VAL A 48 -1.07 3.97 -9.86
CA VAL A 48 -1.43 3.94 -8.44
C VAL A 48 -0.97 2.63 -7.79
N PHE A 49 -1.12 1.50 -8.50
CA PHE A 49 -0.65 0.21 -8.03
C PHE A 49 0.87 0.18 -7.79
N LEU A 50 1.66 0.84 -8.64
CA LEU A 50 3.11 0.96 -8.45
C LEU A 50 3.44 1.77 -7.19
N GLU A 51 2.76 2.89 -6.99
CA GLU A 51 2.96 3.76 -5.82
C GLU A 51 2.65 3.01 -4.52
N GLU A 52 1.54 2.28 -4.47
CA GLU A 52 1.19 1.42 -3.35
C GLU A 52 2.19 0.27 -3.16
N CYS A 53 2.63 -0.36 -4.25
CA CYS A 53 3.67 -1.39 -4.19
C CYS A 53 4.97 -0.83 -3.56
N ALA A 54 5.37 0.39 -3.91
CA ALA A 54 6.61 1.01 -3.42
C ALA A 54 6.58 1.18 -1.89
N LYS A 55 5.44 1.60 -1.32
CA LYS A 55 5.23 1.70 0.13
C LYS A 55 5.39 0.35 0.83
N HIS A 56 4.99 -0.72 0.15
CA HIS A 56 5.12 -2.11 0.59
C HIS A 56 6.46 -2.78 0.20
N LYS A 57 7.45 -2.00 -0.26
CA LYS A 57 8.78 -2.49 -0.69
C LYS A 57 8.71 -3.50 -1.84
N ILE A 58 7.73 -3.35 -2.71
CA ILE A 58 7.54 -4.12 -3.94
C ILE A 58 7.83 -3.19 -5.12
N ILE A 59 8.50 -3.72 -6.14
CA ILE A 59 8.66 -3.01 -7.40
C ILE A 59 8.06 -3.83 -8.53
N CYS A 60 7.25 -3.18 -9.35
CA CYS A 60 6.68 -3.73 -10.57
C CYS A 60 6.80 -2.70 -11.70
N VAL A 61 6.53 -3.11 -12.94
CA VAL A 61 6.58 -2.16 -14.07
C VAL A 61 5.17 -1.91 -14.59
N PRO A 62 4.65 -0.68 -14.50
CA PRO A 62 3.35 -0.30 -15.06
C PRO A 62 3.24 -0.63 -16.55
N GLY A 63 2.07 -1.11 -16.95
CA GLY A 63 1.77 -1.51 -18.32
C GLY A 63 1.74 -0.34 -19.28
N VAL A 64 1.39 0.85 -18.81
CA VAL A 64 1.39 2.10 -19.58
C VAL A 64 2.74 2.42 -20.22
N PHE A 65 3.85 1.99 -19.62
CA PHE A 65 5.19 2.17 -20.19
C PHE A 65 5.43 1.33 -21.46
N PHE A 66 4.55 0.37 -21.75
CA PHE A 66 4.58 -0.45 -22.96
C PHE A 66 3.53 0.00 -24.00
N ASP A 67 2.70 1.02 -23.69
CA ASP A 67 1.76 1.57 -24.67
C ASP A 67 2.51 2.43 -25.69
N VAL A 68 2.72 1.88 -26.88
CA VAL A 68 3.31 2.60 -28.00
C VAL A 68 2.28 3.58 -28.56
N ASN A 69 2.45 4.86 -28.26
CA ASN A 69 1.62 5.97 -28.73
C ASN A 69 2.39 6.88 -29.70
N PRO A 70 2.68 6.43 -30.94
CA PRO A 70 3.62 7.10 -31.84
C PRO A 70 3.14 8.47 -32.33
N ARG A 71 1.83 8.74 -32.23
CA ARG A 71 1.22 10.03 -32.61
C ARG A 71 0.98 10.96 -31.41
N GLY A 72 1.23 10.49 -30.18
CA GLY A 72 1.01 11.27 -28.95
C GLY A 72 -0.45 11.66 -28.66
N VAL A 73 -1.41 11.15 -29.45
CA VAL A 73 -2.81 11.62 -29.39
C VAL A 73 -3.57 11.07 -28.18
N ARG A 74 -3.18 9.90 -27.67
CA ARG A 74 -3.84 9.28 -26.52
C ARG A 74 -3.29 9.81 -25.20
N HIS A 75 -4.19 10.16 -24.29
CA HIS A 75 -3.85 10.41 -22.89
C HIS A 75 -3.55 9.10 -22.17
N VAL A 76 -2.67 9.13 -21.17
CA VAL A 76 -2.27 7.95 -20.38
C VAL A 76 -3.49 7.29 -19.71
N GLU A 77 -4.45 8.10 -19.25
CA GLU A 77 -5.71 7.65 -18.65
C GLU A 77 -6.59 6.82 -19.62
N THR A 78 -6.39 6.98 -20.93
CA THR A 78 -7.10 6.23 -21.98
C THR A 78 -6.27 5.06 -22.53
N SER A 79 -5.13 4.76 -21.91
CA SER A 79 -4.27 3.67 -22.34
C SER A 79 -4.98 2.33 -22.18
N ARG A 80 -4.86 1.47 -23.21
CA ARG A 80 -5.33 0.08 -23.12
C ARG A 80 -4.55 -0.74 -22.09
N CYS A 81 -3.38 -0.26 -21.68
CA CYS A 81 -2.51 -0.91 -20.72
C CYS A 81 -2.61 -0.30 -19.32
N ILE A 82 -3.60 0.57 -19.05
CA ILE A 82 -3.73 1.29 -17.77
C ILE A 82 -3.93 0.34 -16.59
N SER A 83 -4.64 -0.77 -16.79
CA SER A 83 -4.88 -1.79 -15.76
C SER A 83 -3.89 -2.95 -15.83
N ASN A 84 -2.77 -2.81 -16.54
CA ASN A 84 -1.79 -3.89 -16.65
C ASN A 84 -0.49 -3.57 -15.93
N VAL A 85 0.16 -4.62 -15.41
CA VAL A 85 1.47 -4.53 -14.77
C VAL A 85 2.33 -5.72 -15.18
N ARG A 86 3.64 -5.49 -15.32
CA ARG A 86 4.62 -6.53 -15.58
C ARG A 86 5.37 -6.91 -14.30
N PHE A 87 5.20 -8.17 -13.89
CA PHE A 87 5.94 -8.79 -12.78
C PHE A 87 7.16 -9.54 -13.29
N SER A 88 8.22 -9.63 -12.46
CA SER A 88 9.43 -10.40 -12.77
C SER A 88 9.56 -11.61 -11.85
N TYR A 89 9.78 -12.79 -12.42
CA TYR A 89 10.19 -14.00 -11.68
C TYR A 89 11.70 -14.32 -11.85
N GLY A 90 12.47 -13.34 -12.34
CA GLY A 90 13.93 -13.36 -12.36
C GLY A 90 14.58 -13.47 -10.98
N PRO A 91 14.10 -12.76 -9.93
CA PRO A 91 14.69 -12.79 -8.58
C PRO A 91 14.72 -14.18 -7.94
N HIS A 92 15.43 -14.30 -6.81
CA HIS A 92 15.45 -15.53 -6.00
C HIS A 92 14.06 -15.83 -5.41
N MET A 93 13.76 -17.11 -5.16
CA MET A 93 12.43 -17.53 -4.67
C MET A 93 12.03 -16.80 -3.38
N ARG A 94 12.96 -16.59 -2.45
CA ARG A 94 12.72 -15.83 -1.21
C ARG A 94 12.18 -14.42 -1.47
N ASN A 95 12.66 -13.75 -2.52
CA ASN A 95 12.17 -12.41 -2.86
C ASN A 95 10.76 -12.47 -3.45
N LEU A 96 10.42 -13.55 -4.16
CA LEU A 96 9.07 -13.76 -4.69
C LEU A 96 8.08 -14.03 -3.56
N THR A 97 8.45 -14.87 -2.59
CA THR A 97 7.57 -15.18 -1.44
C THR A 97 7.32 -13.93 -0.60
N VAL A 98 8.38 -13.19 -0.23
CA VAL A 98 8.25 -11.94 0.53
C VAL A 98 7.46 -10.88 -0.26
N GLY A 99 7.71 -10.79 -1.58
CA GLY A 99 6.97 -9.89 -2.45
C GLY A 99 5.47 -10.20 -2.49
N ILE A 100 5.10 -11.48 -2.60
CA ILE A 100 3.70 -11.92 -2.56
C ILE A 100 3.07 -11.69 -1.19
N GLU A 101 3.78 -11.95 -0.09
CA GLU A 101 3.27 -11.68 1.26
C GLU A 101 2.94 -10.20 1.46
N ASN A 102 3.84 -9.31 1.05
CA ASN A 102 3.61 -7.87 1.13
C ASN A 102 2.49 -7.42 0.18
N LEU A 103 2.40 -8.02 -1.01
CA LEU A 103 1.37 -7.70 -1.99
C LEU A 103 -0.01 -8.12 -1.48
N SER A 104 -0.10 -9.27 -0.84
CA SER A 104 -1.31 -9.76 -0.19
C SER A 104 -1.80 -8.81 0.90
N LYS A 105 -0.89 -8.30 1.75
CA LYS A 105 -1.22 -7.30 2.79
C LYS A 105 -1.75 -6.01 2.17
N MET A 106 -1.09 -5.51 1.13
CA MET A 106 -1.50 -4.30 0.40
C MET A 106 -2.90 -4.47 -0.19
N ILE A 107 -3.15 -5.57 -0.93
CA ILE A 107 -4.45 -5.82 -1.56
C ILE A 107 -5.54 -6.03 -0.51
N ALA A 108 -5.25 -6.72 0.60
CA ALA A 108 -6.19 -6.89 1.70
C ALA A 108 -6.60 -5.55 2.33
N LYS A 109 -5.63 -4.64 2.56
CA LYS A 109 -5.89 -3.28 3.06
C LYS A 109 -6.89 -2.54 2.15
N TRP A 110 -6.68 -2.58 0.83
CA TRP A 110 -7.56 -1.93 -0.13
C TRP A 110 -8.92 -2.61 -0.33
N ARG A 111 -9.02 -3.92 -0.07
CA ARG A 111 -10.30 -4.64 -0.10
C ARG A 111 -11.19 -4.31 1.10
N ASP A 112 -10.60 -4.08 2.26
CA ASP A 112 -11.34 -3.68 3.46
C ASP A 112 -11.77 -2.20 3.39
N HIS A 113 -10.97 -1.39 2.69
CA HIS A 113 -11.25 0.03 2.46
C HIS A 113 -12.61 0.24 1.78
N ARG A 114 -13.52 0.94 2.46
CA ARG A 114 -14.90 1.19 1.98
C ARG A 114 -14.99 2.33 0.96
N ASP A 115 -14.03 3.25 0.96
CA ASP A 115 -14.05 4.39 0.04
C ASP A 115 -13.45 4.01 -1.31
N LYS A 116 -14.29 4.12 -2.34
CA LYS A 116 -13.90 3.97 -3.73
C LYS A 116 -13.25 5.26 -4.21
N CYS A 117 -12.00 5.48 -3.82
CA CYS A 117 -11.17 6.52 -4.43
C CYS A 117 -10.98 6.22 -5.92
N ARG A 118 -11.05 7.25 -6.76
CA ARG A 118 -10.65 7.14 -8.17
C ARG A 118 -9.15 7.37 -8.27
N ALA A 119 -8.51 6.73 -9.24
CA ALA A 119 -7.09 6.96 -9.52
C ALA A 119 -6.77 8.44 -9.76
N SER A 120 -7.67 9.20 -10.40
CA SER A 120 -7.50 10.63 -10.68
C SER A 120 -7.47 11.52 -9.43
N THR A 121 -8.12 11.11 -8.34
CA THR A 121 -8.18 11.86 -7.08
C THR A 121 -7.28 11.28 -6.01
N TYR A 122 -6.61 10.17 -6.31
CA TYR A 122 -5.80 9.39 -5.39
C TYR A 122 -4.81 10.25 -4.61
N VAL A 123 -4.00 11.06 -5.30
CA VAL A 123 -2.97 11.92 -4.66
C VAL A 123 -3.57 12.92 -3.68
N ILE A 124 -4.73 13.51 -4.03
CA ILE A 124 -5.42 14.49 -3.19
C ILE A 124 -6.03 13.81 -1.97
N GLU A 125 -6.70 12.69 -2.20
CA GLU A 125 -7.39 11.93 -1.16
C GLU A 125 -6.40 11.21 -0.23
N GLU A 126 -5.21 10.89 -0.72
CA GLU A 126 -4.11 10.39 0.08
C GLU A 126 -3.47 11.49 0.91
N GLY A 127 -3.08 12.62 0.31
CA GLY A 127 -2.45 13.72 1.06
C GLY A 127 -3.35 14.22 2.20
N ARG A 128 -4.66 14.35 1.95
CA ARG A 128 -5.63 14.71 3.01
C ARG A 128 -5.71 13.67 4.12
N ARG A 129 -5.48 12.39 3.79
CA ARG A 129 -5.53 11.30 4.76
C ARG A 129 -4.29 11.28 5.64
N GLU A 130 -3.11 11.43 5.05
CA GLU A 130 -1.87 11.57 5.81
C GLU A 130 -1.95 12.75 6.78
N GLU A 131 -2.48 13.88 6.33
CA GLU A 131 -2.71 15.06 7.17
C GLU A 131 -3.71 14.78 8.31
N LEU A 132 -4.81 14.07 8.03
CA LEU A 132 -5.77 13.65 9.07
C LEU A 132 -5.15 12.69 10.09
N GLU A 133 -4.40 11.67 9.64
CA GLU A 133 -3.73 10.71 10.52
C GLU A 133 -2.66 11.39 11.39
N GLU A 134 -1.94 12.38 10.86
CA GLU A 134 -0.99 13.20 11.64
C GLU A 134 -1.70 14.05 12.70
N LEU A 135 -2.82 14.69 12.34
CA LEU A 135 -3.63 15.49 13.28
C LEU A 135 -4.23 14.62 14.38
N GLU A 136 -4.75 13.43 14.04
CA GLU A 136 -5.30 12.47 15.00
C GLU A 136 -4.21 11.97 15.97
N ARG A 137 -3.00 11.68 15.45
CA ARG A 137 -1.86 11.28 16.30
C ARG A 137 -1.44 12.42 17.24
N ALA A 138 -1.33 13.64 16.72
CA ALA A 138 -0.97 14.81 17.52
C ALA A 138 -2.03 15.11 18.60
N ALA A 139 -3.32 14.92 18.29
CA ALA A 139 -4.40 15.07 19.26
C ALA A 139 -4.32 14.01 20.37
N ALA A 140 -4.05 12.75 20.02
CA ALA A 140 -3.89 11.67 21.00
C ALA A 140 -2.67 11.88 21.92
N GLU A 141 -1.56 12.40 21.37
CA GLU A 141 -0.38 12.78 22.16
C GLU A 141 -0.71 13.93 23.12
N ALA A 142 -1.42 14.96 22.67
CA ALA A 142 -1.83 16.10 23.50
C ALA A 142 -2.80 15.70 24.63
N GLU A 143 -3.74 14.79 24.35
CA GLU A 143 -4.64 14.23 25.38
C GLU A 143 -3.87 13.45 26.45
N ALA A 144 -2.89 12.62 26.03
CA ALA A 144 -2.04 11.89 26.96
C ALA A 144 -1.18 12.83 27.83
N GLU A 145 -0.62 13.89 27.25
CA GLU A 145 0.14 14.90 28.00
C GLU A 145 -0.75 15.63 29.02
N ALA A 146 -1.97 16.02 28.64
CA ALA A 146 -2.92 16.68 29.53
C ALA A 146 -3.31 15.79 30.73
N GLU A 147 -3.49 14.49 30.50
CA GLU A 147 -3.79 13.52 31.56
C GLU A 147 -2.61 13.37 32.54
N THR A 148 -1.37 13.27 32.03
CA THR A 148 -0.17 13.21 32.90
C THR A 148 0.05 14.49 33.71
N ALA A 149 -0.27 15.67 33.14
CA ALA A 149 -0.16 16.94 33.84
C ALA A 149 -1.20 17.07 34.97
N ALA A 150 -2.41 16.56 34.77
CA ALA A 150 -3.46 16.53 35.79
C ALA A 150 -3.09 15.60 36.97
N ASP A 151 -2.51 14.43 36.69
CA ASP A 151 -2.03 13.51 37.72
C ASP A 151 -0.87 14.11 38.54
N ALA A 152 0.04 14.85 37.89
CA ALA A 152 1.16 15.53 38.57
C ALA A 152 0.68 16.68 39.48
N ASP A 153 -0.32 17.46 39.06
CA ASP A 153 -0.88 18.54 39.87
C ASP A 153 -1.69 18.00 41.07
N ALA A 154 -2.35 16.86 40.91
CA ALA A 154 -3.03 16.16 41.99
C ALA A 154 -2.06 15.66 43.08
N ASP A 155 -0.90 15.09 42.70
CA ASP A 155 0.15 14.66 43.65
C ASP A 155 0.82 15.86 44.34
N ALA A 156 1.14 16.93 43.59
CA ALA A 156 1.69 18.17 44.15
C ALA A 156 0.75 18.83 45.18
N SER A 157 -0.56 18.78 44.92
CA SER A 157 -1.60 19.28 45.83
C SER A 157 -1.70 18.47 47.11
N GLN A 158 -1.60 17.13 47.04
CA GLN A 158 -1.58 16.26 48.21
C GLN A 158 -0.33 16.47 49.08
N GLN A 159 0.84 16.69 48.46
CA GLN A 159 2.08 16.98 49.19
C GLN A 159 2.08 18.35 49.88
N ARG A 160 1.43 19.37 49.30
CA ARG A 160 1.27 20.68 49.96
C ARG A 160 0.34 20.64 51.18
N PHE A 161 -0.79 19.93 51.09
CA PHE A 161 -1.73 19.79 52.20
C PHE A 161 -1.20 18.90 53.35
N GLY A 162 -0.28 17.96 53.06
CA GLY A 162 0.33 17.10 54.08
C GLY A 162 1.38 17.77 54.98
N SER A 163 1.77 19.02 54.69
CA SER A 163 2.83 19.74 55.43
C SER A 163 2.35 20.75 56.47
N VAL A 164 1.04 20.97 56.60
CA VAL A 164 0.49 21.85 57.66
C VAL A 164 0.41 21.04 58.97
N ARG A 165 1.54 20.86 59.65
CA ARG A 165 1.54 20.47 61.07
C ARG A 165 1.08 21.67 61.88
N PHE A 166 -0.10 21.54 62.47
CA PHE A 166 -0.63 22.45 63.47
C PHE A 166 0.15 22.18 64.77
N ASP A 167 1.21 22.95 65.05
CA ASP A 167 1.83 22.98 66.37
C ASP A 167 0.88 23.72 67.33
N SER A 168 0.64 23.06 68.47
CA SER A 168 -0.33 23.37 69.53
C SER A 168 -0.05 24.64 70.33
#